data_AF-A0A5J5EX04-F1
#
_entry.id   AF-A0A5J5EX04-F1
#
_cell.length_a   1.000
_cell.length_b   1.000
_cell.length_c   1.000
_cell.angle_alpha   90.00
_cell.angle_beta   90.00
_cell.angle_gamma   90.00
#
_symmetry.space_group_name_H-M   'P 1'
#
loop_
_entity.id
_entity.type
_entity.pdbx_description
1 polymer ?
#
loop_
_entity_poly.entity_id
_entity_poly.type
_entity_poly.pdbx_seq_one_letter_code
_entity_poly.pdbx_strand_id
1 'polypeptide(L)'
;MSSASEQRDKLLPAAAISNARSQGVSGVAAEQDSVRTKYAWLVLYFSLNLALTLYNKAVMGKFPFPYLLTGIHAACGSLGCAFFYYRGAFQLSRLSDRENLTLLLFSTLYTINIAISNVSLNLVTIPFHQIVRAMTPFFTVIIYRVIFSKTYSRATYISLIPVVAGVGFATAGDYYFTAMGFFLTLLGAFLAALKTVVTNRMQTGRLKLSPLELLYRMSPLAFVQTMVYALLTGEVAQAQRYAAEKMGRREVIILLGNGVLAFGLNVISFTANKKTGALTMTVAANIKQILTIILSVMFWGLAVGWMNGLGICLTLAGGAWYA
;
A
#
# COMPACT_ATOMS: atom_id res chain seq x y z
N MET A 1 14.28 72.02 32.92
CA MET A 1 15.06 70.80 33.18
C MET A 1 14.19 69.59 32.87
N SER A 2 14.66 68.77 31.92
CA SER A 2 14.41 67.33 31.72
C SER A 2 12.96 66.86 31.49
N SER A 3 12.55 66.44 30.29
CA SER A 3 12.97 65.23 29.54
C SER A 3 12.70 63.93 30.29
N ALA A 4 11.70 63.17 29.81
CA ALA A 4 11.77 61.72 29.54
C ALA A 4 10.35 61.14 29.33
N SER A 5 9.73 61.44 28.19
CA SER A 5 8.59 60.67 27.68
C SER A 5 8.86 60.33 26.22
N GLU A 6 9.69 59.32 25.97
CA GLU A 6 9.78 58.72 24.65
C GLU A 6 9.79 57.20 24.81
N GLN A 7 8.68 56.62 24.40
CA GLN A 7 8.41 55.19 24.37
C GLN A 7 9.51 54.49 23.58
N ARG A 8 10.13 53.50 24.25
CA ARG A 8 11.01 52.51 23.63
C ARG A 8 10.24 51.71 22.58
N ASP A 9 10.35 52.13 21.32
CA ASP A 9 10.17 51.23 20.19
C ASP A 9 11.24 50.13 20.28
N LYS A 10 10.80 48.91 20.58
CA LYS A 10 11.62 47.70 20.47
C LYS A 10 11.85 47.38 19.00
N LEU A 11 12.74 48.11 18.34
CA LEU A 11 13.34 47.69 17.08
C LEU A 11 14.13 46.40 17.35
N LEU A 12 13.58 45.26 16.93
CA LEU A 12 14.35 44.03 16.84
C LEU A 12 15.55 44.30 15.94
N PRO A 13 16.79 43.98 16.37
CA PRO A 13 17.98 44.28 15.56
C PRO A 13 17.85 43.61 14.19
N ALA A 14 18.23 44.31 13.12
CA ALA A 14 18.08 43.84 11.73
C ALA A 14 18.65 42.43 11.49
N ALA A 15 19.67 42.03 12.26
CA ALA A 15 20.22 40.68 12.28
C ALA A 15 19.22 39.60 12.76
N ALA A 16 18.35 39.89 13.72
CA ALA A 16 17.31 38.97 14.19
C ALA A 16 16.21 38.77 13.14
N ILE A 17 15.86 39.82 12.38
CA ILE A 17 14.88 39.74 11.29
C ILE A 17 15.46 38.96 10.09
N SER A 18 16.74 39.16 9.78
CA SER A 18 17.47 38.40 8.75
C SER A 18 17.59 36.91 9.09
N ASN A 19 17.92 36.57 10.35
CA ASN A 19 17.97 35.19 10.82
C ASN A 19 16.58 34.54 10.84
N ALA A 20 15.53 35.26 11.25
CA ALA A 20 14.16 34.74 11.20
C ALA A 20 13.67 34.50 9.77
N ARG A 21 14.00 35.39 8.82
CA ARG A 21 13.68 35.18 7.39
C ARG A 21 14.48 34.03 6.77
N SER A 22 15.76 33.88 7.07
CA SER A 22 16.57 32.76 6.54
C SER A 22 16.16 31.42 7.15
N GLN A 23 15.79 31.36 8.43
CA GLN A 23 15.20 30.17 9.05
C GLN A 23 13.82 29.84 8.48
N GLY A 24 13.00 30.85 8.20
CA GLY A 24 11.70 30.67 7.54
C GLY A 24 11.84 30.12 6.11
N VAL A 25 12.75 30.68 5.31
CA VAL A 25 12.99 30.24 3.92
C VAL A 25 13.60 28.83 3.88
N SER A 26 14.54 28.52 4.78
CA SER A 26 15.13 27.17 4.86
C SER A 26 14.14 26.12 5.37
N GLY A 27 13.24 26.47 6.30
CA GLY A 27 12.16 25.60 6.74
C GLY A 27 11.17 25.26 5.62
N VAL A 28 10.76 26.26 4.84
CA VAL A 28 9.85 26.08 3.68
C VAL A 28 10.51 25.22 2.60
N ALA A 29 11.78 25.45 2.29
CA ALA A 29 12.52 24.63 1.31
C ALA A 29 12.62 23.16 1.75
N ALA A 30 12.97 22.91 3.02
CA ALA A 30 13.06 21.56 3.57
C ALA A 30 11.71 20.83 3.61
N GLU A 31 10.62 21.55 3.90
CA GLU A 31 9.26 21.02 3.87
C GLU A 31 8.82 20.67 2.45
N GLN A 32 9.09 21.53 1.47
CA GLN A 32 8.78 21.32 0.06
C GLN A 32 9.55 20.13 -0.53
N ASP A 33 10.82 19.95 -0.17
CA ASP A 33 11.63 18.78 -0.55
C ASP A 33 11.09 17.48 0.06
N SER A 34 10.60 17.54 1.30
CA SER A 34 9.95 16.41 1.98
C SER A 34 8.65 15.99 1.30
N VAL A 35 7.83 16.96 0.87
CA VAL A 35 6.57 16.72 0.15
C VAL A 35 6.83 16.12 -1.23
N ARG A 36 7.76 16.70 -2.01
CA ARG A 36 8.14 16.18 -3.33
C ARG A 36 8.63 14.73 -3.25
N THR A 37 9.42 14.42 -2.22
CA THR A 37 9.90 13.07 -1.96
C THR A 37 8.74 12.09 -1.70
N LYS A 38 7.75 12.48 -0.88
CA LYS A 38 6.57 11.64 -0.60
C LYS A 38 5.79 11.31 -1.87
N TYR A 39 5.52 12.31 -2.72
CA TYR A 39 4.83 12.10 -3.99
C TYR A 39 5.63 11.22 -4.95
N ALA A 40 6.95 11.39 -5.04
CA ALA A 40 7.80 10.53 -5.86
C ALA A 40 7.69 9.05 -5.46
N TRP A 41 7.68 8.74 -4.16
CA TRP A 41 7.48 7.37 -3.67
C TRP A 41 6.08 6.82 -4.00
N LEU A 42 5.03 7.65 -3.92
CA LEU A 42 3.67 7.24 -4.27
C LEU A 42 3.53 6.95 -5.78
N VAL A 43 4.10 7.80 -6.63
CA VAL A 43 4.11 7.60 -8.09
C VAL A 43 4.86 6.31 -8.43
N LEU A 44 6.06 6.10 -7.88
CA LEU A 44 6.82 4.88 -8.12
C LEU A 44 6.08 3.64 -7.61
N TYR A 45 5.45 3.73 -6.43
CA TYR A 45 4.59 2.68 -5.90
C TYR A 45 3.44 2.35 -6.88
N PHE A 46 2.76 3.37 -7.42
CA PHE A 46 1.68 3.16 -8.38
C PHE A 46 2.17 2.53 -9.68
N SER A 47 3.26 3.02 -10.25
CA SER A 47 3.82 2.50 -11.49
C SER A 47 4.20 1.02 -11.36
N LEU A 48 4.93 0.65 -10.31
CA LEU A 48 5.28 -0.74 -10.06
C LEU A 48 4.07 -1.61 -9.73
N ASN A 49 3.08 -1.07 -9.01
CA ASN A 49 1.87 -1.81 -8.68
C ASN A 49 1.04 -2.11 -9.93
N LEU A 50 0.89 -1.13 -10.84
CA LEU A 50 0.20 -1.29 -12.11
C LEU A 50 0.96 -2.31 -12.99
N ALA A 51 2.27 -2.16 -13.12
CA ALA A 51 3.12 -3.09 -13.87
C ALA A 51 2.97 -4.53 -13.34
N LEU A 52 3.07 -4.72 -12.02
CA LEU A 52 2.90 -6.04 -11.42
C LEU A 52 1.46 -6.57 -11.58
N THR A 53 0.44 -5.72 -11.49
CA THR A 53 -0.96 -6.14 -11.69
C THR A 53 -1.18 -6.68 -13.11
N LEU A 54 -0.71 -5.95 -14.13
CA LEU A 54 -0.78 -6.39 -15.52
C LEU A 54 0.04 -7.66 -15.75
N TYR A 55 1.24 -7.72 -15.16
CA TYR A 55 2.10 -8.90 -15.29
C TYR A 55 1.48 -10.13 -14.61
N ASN A 56 0.92 -9.97 -13.41
CA ASN A 56 0.21 -11.04 -12.70
C ASN A 56 -0.98 -11.56 -13.53
N LYS A 57 -1.76 -10.67 -14.17
CA LYS A 57 -2.86 -11.08 -15.05
C LYS A 57 -2.35 -11.93 -16.22
N ALA A 58 -1.25 -11.52 -16.85
CA ALA A 58 -0.64 -12.26 -17.96
C ALA A 58 -0.07 -13.63 -17.51
N VAL A 59 0.55 -13.69 -16.33
CA VAL A 59 1.09 -14.93 -15.75
C VAL A 59 -0.02 -15.88 -15.34
N MET A 60 -1.06 -15.39 -14.65
CA MET A 60 -2.19 -16.20 -14.17
C MET A 60 -3.00 -16.84 -15.30
N GLY A 61 -2.99 -16.26 -16.50
CA GLY A 61 -3.60 -16.90 -17.68
C GLY A 61 -2.90 -18.19 -18.13
N LYS A 62 -1.64 -18.42 -17.72
CA LYS A 62 -0.85 -19.61 -18.08
C LYS A 62 -0.47 -20.46 -16.87
N PHE A 63 -0.17 -19.83 -15.75
CA PHE A 63 0.20 -20.44 -14.48
C PHE A 63 -0.88 -20.12 -13.43
N PRO A 64 -2.01 -20.86 -13.42
CA PRO A 64 -3.19 -20.54 -12.61
C PRO A 64 -3.05 -21.02 -11.15
N PHE A 65 -1.89 -20.76 -10.53
CA PHE A 65 -1.56 -21.20 -9.17
C PHE A 65 -1.24 -19.98 -8.30
N PRO A 66 -2.26 -19.26 -7.78
CA PRO A 66 -2.08 -18.00 -7.06
C PRO A 66 -1.25 -18.13 -5.76
N TYR A 67 -1.37 -19.22 -5.00
CA TYR A 67 -0.59 -19.39 -3.77
C TYR A 67 0.88 -19.69 -4.10
N LEU A 68 1.15 -20.52 -5.11
CA LEU A 68 2.51 -20.74 -5.60
C LEU A 68 3.13 -19.48 -6.19
N LEU A 69 2.38 -18.68 -6.96
CA LEU A 69 2.90 -17.40 -7.48
C LEU A 69 3.26 -16.46 -6.32
N THR A 70 2.42 -16.40 -5.29
CA THR A 70 2.73 -15.62 -4.07
C THR A 70 3.96 -16.17 -3.36
N GLY A 71 4.13 -17.49 -3.32
CA GLY A 71 5.35 -18.16 -2.85
C GLY A 71 6.58 -17.72 -3.63
N ILE A 72 6.52 -17.66 -4.96
CA ILE A 72 7.62 -17.16 -5.80
C ILE A 72 7.96 -15.70 -5.45
N HIS A 73 6.95 -14.84 -5.24
CA HIS A 73 7.17 -13.45 -4.81
C HIS A 73 7.87 -13.38 -3.45
N ALA A 74 7.45 -14.21 -2.50
CA ALA A 74 8.04 -14.28 -1.16
C ALA A 74 9.48 -14.84 -1.20
N ALA A 75 9.75 -15.82 -2.06
CA ALA A 75 11.09 -16.36 -2.28
C ALA A 75 12.02 -15.30 -2.88
N CYS A 76 11.59 -14.60 -3.93
CA CYS A 76 12.32 -13.46 -4.50
C CYS A 76 12.55 -12.36 -3.46
N GLY A 77 11.56 -12.09 -2.60
CA GLY A 77 11.70 -11.14 -1.50
C GLY A 77 12.77 -11.55 -0.48
N SER A 78 12.78 -12.83 -0.11
CA SER A 78 13.75 -13.39 0.83
C SER A 78 15.17 -13.33 0.27
N LEU A 79 15.36 -13.81 -0.97
CA LEU A 79 16.65 -13.82 -1.66
C LEU A 79 17.16 -12.40 -1.94
N GLY A 80 16.27 -11.51 -2.41
CA GLY A 80 16.58 -10.11 -2.68
C GLY A 80 17.03 -9.38 -1.41
N CYS A 81 16.28 -9.52 -0.31
CA CYS A 81 16.69 -8.93 0.97
C CYS A 81 17.98 -9.53 1.51
N ALA A 82 18.20 -10.84 1.39
CA ALA A 82 19.46 -11.47 1.79
C ALA A 82 20.65 -10.91 1.01
N PHE A 83 20.50 -10.73 -0.31
CA PHE A 83 21.52 -10.09 -1.14
C PHE A 83 21.87 -8.68 -0.64
N PHE A 84 20.87 -7.84 -0.37
CA PHE A 84 21.10 -6.49 0.15
C PHE A 84 21.69 -6.48 1.56
N TYR A 85 21.34 -7.46 2.40
CA TYR A 85 21.92 -7.61 3.74
C TYR A 85 23.42 -7.93 3.66
N TYR A 86 23.81 -8.92 2.86
CA TYR A 86 25.23 -9.28 2.70
C TYR A 86 26.07 -8.19 2.03
N ARG A 87 25.44 -7.28 1.28
CA ARG A 87 26.06 -6.06 0.74
C ARG A 87 26.16 -4.91 1.75
N GLY A 88 25.68 -5.11 2.98
CA GLY A 88 25.69 -4.09 4.04
C GLY A 88 24.69 -2.95 3.84
N ALA A 89 23.67 -3.12 2.99
CA ALA A 89 22.70 -2.06 2.69
C ALA A 89 21.75 -1.74 3.86
N PHE A 90 21.62 -2.66 4.83
CA PHE A 90 20.90 -2.44 6.08
C PHE A 90 21.43 -3.37 7.19
N GLN A 91 21.10 -3.05 8.43
CA GLN A 91 21.48 -3.83 9.62
C GLN A 91 20.25 -4.48 10.26
N LEU A 92 20.46 -5.61 10.92
CA LEU A 92 19.41 -6.29 11.68
C LEU A 92 19.31 -5.72 13.09
N SER A 93 18.14 -5.20 13.43
CA SER A 93 17.79 -4.76 14.77
C SER A 93 17.73 -5.96 15.72
N ARG A 94 18.17 -5.80 16.97
CA ARG A 94 18.00 -6.86 17.98
C ARG A 94 16.55 -6.87 18.44
N LEU A 95 15.89 -8.01 18.27
CA LEU A 95 14.48 -8.20 18.63
C LEU A 95 14.37 -9.20 19.77
N SER A 96 13.54 -8.88 20.75
CA SER A 96 13.03 -9.77 21.80
C SER A 96 12.08 -10.82 21.22
N ASP A 97 11.84 -11.89 21.98
CA ASP A 97 10.93 -12.97 21.57
C ASP A 97 9.51 -12.47 21.28
N ARG A 98 9.03 -11.49 22.05
CA ARG A 98 7.72 -10.85 21.81
C ARG A 98 7.67 -10.13 20.46
N GLU A 99 8.76 -9.50 20.05
CA GLU A 99 8.84 -8.80 18.76
C GLU A 99 8.97 -9.79 17.60
N ASN A 100 9.69 -10.90 17.79
CA ASN A 100 9.74 -12.00 16.83
C ASN A 100 8.36 -12.65 16.66
N LEU A 101 7.62 -12.88 17.74
CA LEU A 101 6.23 -13.34 17.68
C LEU A 101 5.33 -12.34 16.96
N THR A 102 5.51 -11.04 17.21
CA THR A 102 4.77 -9.98 16.51
C THR A 102 5.01 -10.01 15.00
N LEU A 103 6.25 -10.23 14.57
CA LEU A 103 6.59 -10.40 13.15
C LEU A 103 5.95 -11.64 12.54
N LEU A 104 5.91 -12.75 13.28
CA LEU A 104 5.24 -13.97 12.83
C LEU A 104 3.73 -13.74 12.64
N LEU A 105 3.07 -13.15 13.63
CA LEU A 105 1.64 -12.80 13.54
C LEU A 105 1.38 -11.82 12.40
N PHE A 106 2.27 -10.85 12.19
CA PHE A 106 2.18 -9.90 11.08
C PHE A 106 2.35 -10.58 9.71
N SER A 107 3.27 -11.54 9.56
CA SER A 107 3.40 -12.35 8.35
C SER A 107 2.13 -13.16 8.10
N THR A 108 1.59 -13.79 9.14
CA THR A 108 0.32 -14.53 9.05
C THR A 108 -0.83 -13.63 8.62
N LEU A 109 -0.94 -12.42 9.19
CA LEU A 109 -1.91 -11.41 8.76
C LEU A 109 -1.76 -11.07 7.27
N TYR A 110 -0.54 -10.89 6.78
CA TYR A 110 -0.26 -10.61 5.38
C TYR A 110 -0.74 -11.75 4.47
N THR A 111 -0.40 -12.99 4.81
CA THR A 111 -0.77 -14.19 4.05
C THR A 111 -2.28 -14.45 4.06
N ILE A 112 -2.92 -14.37 5.24
CA ILE A 112 -4.37 -14.51 5.37
C ILE A 112 -5.10 -13.44 4.55
N ASN A 113 -4.63 -12.19 4.57
CA ASN A 113 -5.23 -11.13 3.77
C ASN A 113 -5.17 -11.46 2.26
N ILE A 114 -4.09 -12.05 1.77
CA ILE A 114 -3.99 -12.51 0.36
C ILE A 114 -5.00 -13.63 0.10
N ALA A 115 -5.02 -14.66 0.96
CA ALA A 115 -5.92 -15.78 0.79
C ALA A 115 -7.39 -15.34 0.77
N ILE A 116 -7.81 -14.54 1.75
CA ILE A 116 -9.19 -14.03 1.84
C ILE A 116 -9.53 -13.16 0.64
N SER A 117 -8.63 -12.28 0.19
CA SER A 117 -8.88 -11.42 -0.98
C SER A 117 -9.06 -12.23 -2.26
N ASN A 118 -8.27 -13.30 -2.45
CA ASN A 118 -8.40 -14.18 -3.61
C ASN A 118 -9.70 -15.00 -3.56
N VAL A 119 -10.06 -15.52 -2.39
CA VAL A 119 -11.32 -16.26 -2.23
C VAL A 119 -12.52 -15.34 -2.46
N SER A 120 -12.51 -14.13 -1.90
CA SER A 120 -13.63 -13.19 -2.04
C SER A 120 -13.87 -12.79 -3.49
N LEU A 121 -12.81 -12.61 -4.30
CA LEU A 121 -12.92 -12.26 -5.73
C LEU A 121 -13.68 -13.30 -6.56
N ASN A 122 -13.72 -14.56 -6.13
CA ASN A 122 -14.50 -15.61 -6.82
C ASN A 122 -15.99 -15.63 -6.41
N LEU A 123 -16.36 -14.90 -5.36
CA LEU A 123 -17.69 -14.93 -4.75
C LEU A 123 -18.49 -13.63 -4.97
N VAL A 124 -17.87 -12.63 -5.58
CA VAL A 124 -18.44 -11.30 -5.83
C VAL A 124 -17.97 -10.76 -7.17
N THR A 125 -18.71 -9.80 -7.74
CA THR A 125 -18.26 -9.12 -8.96
C THR A 125 -17.10 -8.16 -8.68
N ILE A 126 -16.27 -7.92 -9.69
CA ILE A 126 -15.14 -6.99 -9.59
C ILE A 126 -15.59 -5.59 -9.12
N PRO A 127 -16.68 -4.98 -9.64
CA PRO A 127 -17.14 -3.68 -9.18
C PRO A 127 -17.58 -3.69 -7.71
N PHE A 128 -18.27 -4.75 -7.27
CA PHE A 128 -18.62 -4.92 -5.85
C PHE A 128 -17.37 -5.06 -4.96
N HIS A 129 -16.40 -5.87 -5.38
CA HIS A 129 -15.13 -6.01 -4.65
C HIS A 129 -14.43 -4.64 -4.52
N GLN A 130 -14.41 -3.89 -5.61
CA GLN A 130 -13.79 -2.57 -5.71
C GLN A 130 -14.38 -1.53 -4.75
N ILE A 131 -15.72 -1.44 -4.63
CA ILE A 131 -16.36 -0.49 -3.72
C ILE A 131 -16.12 -0.85 -2.25
N VAL A 132 -16.20 -2.13 -1.87
CA VAL A 132 -15.92 -2.55 -0.48
C VAL A 132 -14.47 -2.28 -0.12
N ARG A 133 -13.53 -2.56 -1.05
CA ARG A 133 -12.11 -2.24 -0.87
C ARG A 133 -11.86 -0.74 -0.77
N ALA A 134 -12.69 0.09 -1.40
CA ALA A 134 -12.57 1.55 -1.29
C ALA A 134 -12.77 2.06 0.14
N MET A 135 -13.44 1.29 1.01
CA MET A 135 -13.67 1.64 2.42
C MET A 135 -12.42 1.49 3.31
N THR A 136 -11.31 0.93 2.79
CA THR A 136 -10.06 0.71 3.54
C THR A 136 -9.55 1.96 4.31
N PRO A 137 -9.63 3.21 3.80
CA PRO A 137 -9.27 4.40 4.56
C PRO A 137 -10.09 4.60 5.83
N PHE A 138 -11.40 4.30 5.81
CA PHE A 138 -12.23 4.39 7.01
C PHE A 138 -11.79 3.39 8.08
N PHE A 139 -11.54 2.14 7.70
CA PHE A 139 -10.98 1.15 8.63
C PHE A 139 -9.64 1.60 9.19
N THR A 140 -8.79 2.22 8.35
CA THR A 140 -7.48 2.74 8.77
C THR A 140 -7.62 3.82 9.84
N VAL A 141 -8.53 4.76 9.68
CA VAL A 141 -8.79 5.80 10.68
C VAL A 141 -9.36 5.21 11.97
N ILE A 142 -10.31 4.27 11.86
CA ILE A 142 -10.90 3.59 13.03
C ILE A 142 -9.81 2.86 13.83
N ILE A 143 -8.94 2.11 13.15
CA ILE A 143 -7.81 1.41 13.77
C ILE A 143 -6.88 2.40 14.48
N TYR A 144 -6.50 3.51 13.83
CA TYR A 144 -5.66 4.53 14.47
C TYR A 144 -6.32 5.17 15.69
N ARG A 145 -7.64 5.41 15.63
CA ARG A 145 -8.38 6.02 16.73
C ARG A 145 -8.54 5.08 17.91
N VAL A 146 -8.93 3.83 17.66
CA VAL A 146 -9.25 2.85 18.72
C VAL A 146 -7.99 2.26 19.34
N ILE A 147 -7.00 1.87 18.53
CA ILE A 147 -5.82 1.14 19.01
C ILE A 147 -4.68 2.09 19.39
N PHE A 148 -4.53 3.21 18.69
CA PHE A 148 -3.39 4.12 18.87
C PHE A 148 -3.79 5.50 19.40
N SER A 149 -5.07 5.73 19.72
CA SER A 149 -5.61 7.00 20.21
C SER A 149 -5.23 8.21 19.35
N LYS A 150 -4.96 7.99 18.05
CA LYS A 150 -4.57 9.03 17.10
C LYS A 150 -5.82 9.58 16.41
N THR A 151 -5.97 10.91 16.45
CA THR A 151 -7.02 11.62 15.75
C THR A 151 -6.48 12.33 14.52
N TYR A 152 -7.38 12.63 13.58
CA TYR A 152 -7.12 13.41 12.38
C TYR A 152 -7.97 14.69 12.40
N SER A 153 -7.66 15.66 11.56
CA SER A 153 -8.48 16.88 11.44
C SER A 153 -9.86 16.52 10.89
N ARG A 154 -10.88 17.36 11.20
CA ARG A 154 -12.23 17.18 10.64
C ARG A 154 -12.20 17.18 9.11
N ALA A 155 -11.36 18.01 8.51
CA ALA A 155 -11.16 18.06 7.06
C ALA A 155 -10.70 16.69 6.50
N THR A 156 -9.77 16.02 7.17
CA THR A 156 -9.33 14.67 6.76
C THR A 156 -10.48 13.65 6.82
N TYR A 157 -11.35 13.68 7.84
CA TYR A 157 -12.49 12.77 7.90
C TYR A 157 -13.49 13.03 6.77
N ILE A 158 -13.79 14.31 6.52
CA ILE A 158 -14.75 14.71 5.49
C ILE A 158 -14.22 14.38 4.09
N SER A 159 -12.92 14.56 3.83
CA SER A 159 -12.34 14.27 2.51
C SER A 159 -12.37 12.78 2.13
N LEU A 160 -12.45 11.85 3.09
CA LEU A 160 -12.61 10.42 2.80
C LEU A 160 -13.98 10.10 2.20
N ILE A 161 -15.01 10.88 2.52
CA ILE A 161 -16.38 10.66 2.02
C ILE A 161 -16.43 10.73 0.48
N PRO A 162 -16.02 11.83 -0.18
CA PRO A 162 -16.01 11.90 -1.64
C PRO A 162 -15.03 10.90 -2.28
N VAL A 163 -13.94 10.53 -1.60
CA VAL A 163 -13.01 9.49 -2.10
C VAL A 163 -13.72 8.14 -2.22
N VAL A 164 -14.39 7.68 -1.15
CA VAL A 164 -15.02 6.36 -1.14
C VAL A 164 -16.31 6.35 -1.96
N ALA A 165 -17.14 7.40 -1.82
CA ALA A 165 -18.36 7.54 -2.62
C ALA A 165 -18.02 7.63 -4.12
N GLY A 166 -16.97 8.37 -4.48
CA GLY A 166 -16.48 8.50 -5.84
C GLY A 166 -16.10 7.16 -6.46
N VAL A 167 -15.39 6.28 -5.73
CA VAL A 167 -15.09 4.92 -6.22
C VAL A 167 -16.37 4.11 -6.43
N GLY A 168 -17.35 4.25 -5.55
CA GLY A 168 -18.66 3.62 -5.71
C GLY A 168 -19.33 4.03 -7.03
N PHE A 169 -19.45 5.34 -7.29
CA PHE A 169 -20.01 5.84 -8.55
C PHE A 169 -19.15 5.46 -9.77
N ALA A 170 -17.83 5.49 -9.66
CA ALA A 170 -16.90 5.16 -10.75
C ALA A 170 -17.02 3.70 -11.19
N THR A 171 -17.43 2.84 -10.27
CA THR A 171 -17.60 1.39 -10.47
C THR A 171 -19.08 0.99 -10.45
N ALA A 172 -20.00 1.95 -10.59
CA ALA A 172 -21.42 1.65 -10.67
C ALA A 172 -21.70 0.73 -11.87
N GLY A 173 -22.48 -0.32 -11.62
CA GLY A 173 -22.82 -1.36 -12.59
C GLY A 173 -23.47 -2.56 -11.90
N ASP A 174 -23.31 -3.75 -12.49
CA ASP A 174 -23.90 -4.98 -11.96
C ASP A 174 -23.17 -5.49 -10.72
N TYR A 175 -23.67 -5.06 -9.56
CA TYR A 175 -23.24 -5.58 -8.26
C TYR A 175 -23.89 -6.93 -8.02
N TYR A 176 -23.08 -7.98 -8.02
CA TYR A 176 -23.48 -9.28 -7.55
C TYR A 176 -22.52 -9.75 -6.47
N PHE A 177 -23.09 -10.28 -5.40
CA PHE A 177 -22.33 -10.85 -4.29
C PHE A 177 -23.15 -11.98 -3.65
N THR A 178 -22.44 -12.99 -3.18
CA THR A 178 -23.00 -13.95 -2.21
C THR A 178 -22.87 -13.39 -0.79
N ALA A 179 -23.69 -13.85 0.16
CA ALA A 179 -23.56 -13.43 1.56
C ALA A 179 -22.16 -13.70 2.13
N MET A 180 -21.59 -14.88 1.85
CA MET A 180 -20.22 -15.21 2.21
C MET A 180 -19.20 -14.29 1.53
N GLY A 181 -19.38 -14.02 0.23
CA GLY A 181 -18.55 -13.09 -0.53
C GLY A 181 -18.54 -11.68 0.04
N PHE A 182 -19.69 -11.17 0.48
CA PHE A 182 -19.82 -9.88 1.18
C PHE A 182 -18.93 -9.84 2.42
N PHE A 183 -19.09 -10.79 3.35
CA PHE A 183 -18.35 -10.81 4.61
C PHE A 183 -16.84 -11.02 4.40
N LEU A 184 -16.45 -11.89 3.47
CA LEU A 184 -15.03 -12.10 3.15
C LEU A 184 -14.39 -10.87 2.50
N THR A 185 -15.10 -10.17 1.61
CA THR A 185 -14.61 -8.94 1.00
C THR A 185 -14.44 -7.84 2.05
N LEU A 186 -15.41 -7.70 2.96
CA LEU A 186 -15.37 -6.73 4.05
C LEU A 186 -14.21 -7.02 5.01
N LEU A 187 -14.06 -8.29 5.40
CA LEU A 187 -12.94 -8.76 6.22
C LEU A 187 -11.61 -8.51 5.50
N GLY A 188 -11.50 -8.80 4.20
CA GLY A 188 -10.32 -8.51 3.41
C GLY A 188 -9.96 -7.02 3.40
N ALA A 189 -10.95 -6.13 3.26
CA ALA A 189 -10.74 -4.68 3.34
C ALA A 189 -10.22 -4.26 4.72
N PHE A 190 -10.80 -4.79 5.79
CA PHE A 190 -10.33 -4.54 7.16
C PHE A 190 -8.90 -5.06 7.38
N LEU A 191 -8.60 -6.30 6.99
CA LEU A 191 -7.26 -6.89 7.14
C LEU A 191 -6.22 -6.12 6.33
N ALA A 192 -6.57 -5.58 5.16
CA ALA A 192 -5.66 -4.74 4.40
C ALA A 192 -5.38 -3.41 5.09
N ALA A 193 -6.38 -2.78 5.71
CA ALA A 193 -6.18 -1.60 6.54
C ALA A 193 -5.27 -1.91 7.74
N LEU A 194 -5.59 -2.98 8.48
CA LEU A 194 -4.81 -3.44 9.64
C LEU A 194 -3.37 -3.73 9.26
N LYS A 195 -3.15 -4.50 8.20
CA LYS A 195 -1.82 -4.80 7.65
C LYS A 195 -1.04 -3.52 7.35
N THR A 196 -1.67 -2.56 6.66
CA THR A 196 -1.02 -1.30 6.29
C THR A 196 -0.66 -0.45 7.51
N VAL A 197 -1.54 -0.39 8.51
CA VAL A 197 -1.27 0.30 9.79
C VAL A 197 -0.15 -0.38 10.56
N VAL A 198 -0.20 -1.70 10.72
CA VAL A 198 0.82 -2.47 11.45
C VAL A 198 2.18 -2.31 10.78
N THR A 199 2.27 -2.42 9.44
CA THR A 199 3.51 -2.12 8.69
C THR A 199 4.05 -0.74 9.04
N ASN A 200 3.20 0.30 8.99
CA ASN A 200 3.62 1.66 9.30
C ASN A 200 4.13 1.77 10.76
N ARG A 201 3.46 1.13 11.72
CA ARG A 201 3.86 1.16 13.13
C ARG A 201 5.13 0.38 13.42
N MET A 202 5.40 -0.72 12.72
CA MET A 202 6.67 -1.44 12.82
C MET A 202 7.84 -0.59 12.29
N GLN A 203 7.58 0.26 11.30
CA GLN A 203 8.60 1.10 10.68
C GLN A 203 8.81 2.47 11.34
N THR A 204 7.78 3.01 12.01
CA THR A 204 7.80 4.37 12.59
C THR A 204 7.62 4.40 14.12
N GLY A 205 7.16 3.29 14.71
CA GLY A 205 6.96 3.15 16.15
C GLY A 205 8.26 2.75 16.87
N ARG A 206 8.14 1.90 17.90
CA ARG A 206 9.26 1.53 18.76
C ARG A 206 10.38 0.76 18.02
N LEU A 207 9.99 -0.12 17.10
CA LEU A 207 10.93 -1.00 16.38
C LEU A 207 11.77 -0.26 15.33
N LYS A 208 11.20 0.78 14.69
CA LYS A 208 11.85 1.59 13.64
C LYS A 208 12.48 0.80 12.49
N LEU A 209 11.96 -0.39 12.19
CA LEU A 209 12.55 -1.29 11.19
C LEU A 209 12.68 -0.58 9.83
N SER A 210 13.79 -0.86 9.15
CA SER A 210 13.91 -0.45 7.75
C SER A 210 12.93 -1.25 6.88
N PRO A 211 12.46 -0.72 5.73
CA PRO A 211 11.63 -1.48 4.80
C PRO A 211 12.26 -2.82 4.38
N LEU A 212 13.56 -2.83 4.10
CA LEU A 212 14.32 -4.02 3.72
C LEU A 212 14.43 -5.02 4.88
N GLU A 213 14.69 -4.55 6.10
CA GLU A 213 14.73 -5.42 7.28
C GLU A 213 13.37 -6.07 7.56
N LEU A 214 12.29 -5.27 7.52
CA LEU A 214 10.95 -5.79 7.73
C LEU A 214 10.63 -6.89 6.70
N LEU A 215 10.96 -6.64 5.44
CA LEU A 215 10.77 -7.60 4.36
C LEU A 215 11.65 -8.84 4.53
N TYR A 216 12.92 -8.67 4.92
CA TYR A 216 13.86 -9.77 5.19
C TYR A 216 13.32 -10.75 6.25
N ARG A 217 12.68 -10.23 7.31
CA ARG A 217 12.14 -11.05 8.39
C ARG A 217 10.82 -11.72 8.03
N MET A 218 9.97 -11.06 7.24
CA MET A 218 8.63 -11.59 6.93
C MET A 218 8.59 -12.46 5.68
N SER A 219 9.44 -12.23 4.67
CA SER A 219 9.38 -12.95 3.40
C SER A 219 9.62 -14.47 3.54
N PRO A 220 10.57 -14.96 4.37
CA PRO A 220 10.74 -16.40 4.58
C PRO A 220 9.52 -17.04 5.24
N LEU A 221 8.93 -16.34 6.22
CA LEU A 221 7.72 -16.80 6.90
C LEU A 221 6.53 -16.85 5.93
N ALA A 222 6.35 -15.81 5.11
CA ALA A 222 5.32 -15.76 4.09
C ALA A 222 5.50 -16.86 3.03
N PHE A 223 6.74 -17.18 2.65
CA PHE A 223 7.04 -18.31 1.75
C PHE A 223 6.57 -19.63 2.35
N VAL A 224 6.93 -19.93 3.60
CA VAL A 224 6.48 -21.16 4.28
C VAL A 224 4.96 -21.20 4.37
N GLN A 225 4.33 -20.11 4.82
CA GLN A 225 2.87 -20.03 4.98
C GLN A 225 2.14 -20.23 3.64
N THR A 226 2.59 -19.57 2.57
CA THR A 226 1.98 -19.72 1.24
C THR A 226 2.21 -21.10 0.64
N MET A 227 3.35 -21.74 0.93
CA MET A 227 3.60 -23.12 0.52
C MET A 227 2.66 -24.10 1.23
N VAL A 228 2.40 -23.90 2.53
CA VAL A 228 1.39 -24.68 3.26
C VAL A 228 0.02 -24.52 2.62
N TYR A 229 -0.41 -23.29 2.28
CA TYR A 229 -1.66 -23.09 1.55
C TYR A 229 -1.67 -23.79 0.19
N ALA A 230 -0.60 -23.67 -0.60
CA ALA A 230 -0.48 -24.33 -1.89
C ALA A 230 -0.53 -25.87 -1.80
N LEU A 231 -0.03 -26.45 -0.72
CA LEU A 231 -0.16 -27.88 -0.44
C LEU A 231 -1.61 -28.24 -0.10
N LEU A 232 -2.25 -27.49 0.80
CA LEU A 232 -3.62 -27.73 1.25
C LEU A 232 -4.65 -27.59 0.12
N THR A 233 -4.42 -26.67 -0.83
CA THR A 233 -5.28 -26.49 -2.00
C THR A 233 -4.95 -27.43 -3.16
N GLY A 234 -3.88 -28.22 -3.04
CA GLY A 234 -3.41 -29.13 -4.09
C GLY A 234 -2.69 -28.45 -5.27
N GLU A 235 -2.41 -27.14 -5.19
CA GLU A 235 -1.67 -26.41 -6.23
C GLU A 235 -0.29 -27.02 -6.48
N VAL A 236 0.40 -27.50 -5.45
CA VAL A 236 1.74 -28.11 -5.60
C VAL A 236 1.70 -29.33 -6.53
N ALA A 237 0.75 -30.24 -6.32
CA ALA A 237 0.63 -31.44 -7.15
C ALA A 237 0.23 -31.09 -8.60
N GLN A 238 -0.65 -30.11 -8.77
CA GLN A 238 -1.06 -29.62 -10.09
C GLN A 238 0.09 -28.92 -10.82
N ALA A 239 0.87 -28.12 -10.11
CA ALA A 239 2.02 -27.41 -10.65
C ALA A 239 3.16 -28.37 -11.05
N GLN A 240 3.36 -29.48 -10.34
CA GLN A 240 4.32 -30.51 -10.73
C GLN A 240 3.97 -31.12 -12.09
N ARG A 241 2.68 -31.45 -12.31
CA ARG A 241 2.20 -31.95 -13.61
C ARG A 241 2.34 -30.90 -14.71
N TYR A 242 1.91 -29.67 -14.41
CA TYR A 242 2.10 -28.53 -15.31
C TYR A 242 3.58 -28.34 -15.67
N ALA A 243 4.47 -28.50 -14.70
CA ALA A 243 5.90 -28.30 -14.89
C ALA A 243 6.50 -29.33 -15.86
N ALA A 244 6.10 -30.59 -15.74
CA ALA A 244 6.54 -31.67 -16.61
C ALA A 244 6.13 -31.45 -18.09
N GLU A 245 4.97 -30.83 -18.32
CA GLU A 245 4.42 -30.67 -19.68
C GLU A 245 4.72 -29.32 -20.33
N LYS A 246 4.75 -28.24 -19.54
CA LYS A 246 4.65 -26.86 -20.04
C LYS A 246 5.70 -25.90 -19.51
N MET A 247 6.57 -26.32 -18.58
CA MET A 247 7.52 -25.42 -17.94
C MET A 247 8.91 -25.57 -18.55
N GLY A 248 9.26 -24.62 -19.44
CA GLY A 248 10.60 -24.47 -19.98
C GLY A 248 11.36 -23.31 -19.33
N ARG A 249 12.55 -23.04 -19.87
CA ARG A 249 13.42 -21.94 -19.44
C ARG A 249 12.71 -20.58 -19.53
N ARG A 250 11.89 -20.37 -20.56
CA ARG A 250 11.16 -19.12 -20.78
C ARG A 250 10.15 -18.85 -19.67
N GLU A 251 9.37 -19.86 -19.30
CA GLU A 251 8.32 -19.76 -18.28
C GLU A 251 8.94 -19.50 -16.91
N VAL A 252 10.07 -20.15 -16.61
CA VAL A 252 10.85 -19.88 -15.39
C VAL A 252 11.35 -18.43 -15.37
N ILE A 253 11.93 -17.93 -16.46
CA ILE A 253 12.40 -16.52 -16.54
C ILE A 253 11.23 -15.55 -16.34
N ILE A 254 10.06 -15.82 -16.94
CA ILE A 254 8.86 -15.01 -16.78
C ILE A 254 8.41 -14.98 -15.32
N LEU A 255 8.31 -16.15 -14.67
CA LEU A 255 7.92 -16.26 -13.26
C LEU A 255 8.92 -15.57 -12.32
N LEU A 256 10.22 -15.75 -12.54
CA LEU A 256 11.27 -15.09 -11.77
C LEU A 256 11.25 -13.57 -11.98
N GLY A 257 11.09 -13.10 -13.21
CA GLY A 257 10.97 -11.67 -13.51
C GLY A 257 9.75 -11.04 -12.83
N ASN A 258 8.62 -11.75 -12.80
CA ASN A 258 7.44 -11.35 -12.06
C ASN A 258 7.70 -11.30 -10.54
N GLY A 259 8.39 -12.29 -9.97
CA GLY A 259 8.80 -12.31 -8.57
C GLY A 259 9.78 -11.19 -8.19
N VAL A 260 10.74 -10.86 -9.05
CA VAL A 260 11.67 -9.73 -8.84
C VAL A 260 10.93 -8.40 -8.87
N LEU A 261 9.98 -8.23 -9.79
CA LEU A 261 9.12 -7.04 -9.81
C LEU A 261 8.27 -6.94 -8.53
N ALA A 262 7.75 -8.07 -8.03
CA ALA A 262 7.00 -8.12 -6.77
C ALA A 262 7.86 -7.75 -5.56
N PHE A 263 9.12 -8.22 -5.51
CA PHE A 263 10.09 -7.81 -4.50
C PHE A 263 10.31 -6.29 -4.54
N GLY A 264 10.60 -5.73 -5.72
CA GLY A 264 10.76 -4.29 -5.91
C GLY A 264 9.53 -3.51 -5.42
N LEU A 265 8.33 -3.94 -5.83
CA LEU A 265 7.08 -3.35 -5.36
C LEU A 265 6.94 -3.39 -3.83
N ASN A 266 7.27 -4.50 -3.17
CA ASN A 266 7.17 -4.62 -1.72
C ASN A 266 8.11 -3.62 -1.01
N VAL A 267 9.36 -3.49 -1.48
CA VAL A 267 10.31 -2.51 -0.93
C VAL A 267 9.79 -1.08 -1.11
N ILE A 268 9.31 -0.73 -2.30
CA ILE A 268 8.76 0.59 -2.60
C ILE A 268 7.50 0.86 -1.78
N SER A 269 6.58 -0.10 -1.70
CA SER A 269 5.33 0.03 -0.94
C SER A 269 5.58 0.25 0.54
N PHE A 270 6.50 -0.51 1.13
CA PHE A 270 6.91 -0.34 2.52
C PHE A 270 7.63 0.99 2.76
N THR A 271 8.44 1.44 1.80
CA THR A 271 9.13 2.73 1.89
C THR A 271 8.14 3.88 1.80
N ALA A 272 7.21 3.84 0.84
CA ALA A 272 6.13 4.80 0.70
C ALA A 272 5.28 4.84 1.98
N ASN A 273 4.85 3.69 2.48
CA ASN A 273 4.07 3.60 3.73
C ASN A 273 4.81 4.19 4.93
N LYS A 274 6.13 3.95 5.06
CA LYS A 274 6.96 4.56 6.10
C LYS A 274 6.98 6.09 6.00
N LYS A 275 7.08 6.63 4.77
CA LYS A 275 7.29 8.06 4.50
C LYS A 275 5.98 8.87 4.51
N THR A 276 4.88 8.30 4.02
CA THR A 276 3.60 9.00 3.88
C THR A 276 2.61 8.66 4.99
N GLY A 277 2.69 7.46 5.56
CA GLY A 277 1.73 6.96 6.54
C GLY A 277 0.67 6.04 5.94
N ALA A 278 0.08 5.19 6.79
CA ALA A 278 -0.87 4.17 6.36
C ALA A 278 -2.16 4.75 5.78
N LEU A 279 -2.69 5.84 6.37
CA LEU A 279 -3.90 6.48 5.84
C LEU A 279 -3.67 6.98 4.41
N THR A 280 -2.56 7.67 4.15
CA THR A 280 -2.20 8.14 2.82
C THR A 280 -2.06 6.98 1.84
N MET A 281 -1.43 5.87 2.23
CA MET A 281 -1.35 4.67 1.38
C MET A 281 -2.71 4.12 0.98
N THR A 282 -3.69 4.14 1.90
CA THR A 282 -5.04 3.65 1.61
C THR A 282 -5.86 4.60 0.75
N VAL A 283 -5.72 5.91 0.93
CA VAL A 283 -6.34 6.92 0.02
C VAL A 283 -5.69 6.84 -1.36
N ALA A 284 -4.37 6.75 -1.40
CA ALA A 284 -3.58 6.59 -2.62
C ALA A 284 -4.01 5.33 -3.41
N ALA A 285 -4.35 4.23 -2.72
CA ALA A 285 -4.86 3.02 -3.37
C ALA A 285 -6.19 3.26 -4.12
N ASN A 286 -7.10 4.08 -3.56
CA ASN A 286 -8.36 4.45 -4.22
C ASN A 286 -8.11 5.35 -5.43
N ILE A 287 -7.21 6.34 -5.32
CA ILE A 287 -6.82 7.18 -6.46
C ILE A 287 -6.22 6.32 -7.58
N LYS A 288 -5.28 5.43 -7.25
CA LYS A 288 -4.67 4.49 -8.20
C LYS A 288 -5.72 3.63 -8.91
N GLN A 289 -6.74 3.16 -8.18
CA GLN A 289 -7.82 2.38 -8.75
C GLN A 289 -8.60 3.19 -9.81
N ILE A 290 -8.94 4.45 -9.53
CA ILE A 290 -9.58 5.34 -10.50
C ILE A 290 -8.68 5.62 -11.70
N LEU A 291 -7.39 5.89 -11.48
CA LEU A 291 -6.44 6.06 -12.59
C LEU A 291 -6.36 4.83 -13.49
N THR A 292 -6.47 3.62 -12.90
CA THR A 292 -6.51 2.37 -13.67
C THR A 292 -7.79 2.26 -14.50
N ILE A 293 -8.93 2.73 -13.98
CA ILE A 293 -10.20 2.79 -14.74
C ILE A 293 -10.05 3.77 -15.91
N ILE A 294 -9.52 4.98 -15.68
CA ILE A 294 -9.28 5.97 -16.73
C ILE A 294 -8.39 5.40 -17.84
N LEU A 295 -7.27 4.79 -17.48
CA LEU A 295 -6.38 4.14 -18.45
C LEU A 295 -7.11 3.06 -19.24
N SER A 296 -7.92 2.24 -18.56
CA SER A 296 -8.69 1.18 -19.24
C SER A 296 -9.70 1.77 -20.23
N VAL A 297 -10.42 2.82 -19.86
CA VAL A 297 -11.33 3.53 -20.77
C VAL A 297 -10.58 4.08 -21.98
N MET A 298 -9.43 4.73 -21.77
CA MET A 298 -8.64 5.34 -22.85
C MET A 298 -8.09 4.31 -23.84
N PHE A 299 -7.58 3.17 -23.33
CA PHE A 299 -7.00 2.13 -24.19
C PHE A 299 -8.05 1.28 -24.92
N TRP A 300 -9.19 1.03 -24.29
CA TRP A 300 -10.22 0.11 -24.81
C TRP A 300 -11.43 0.83 -25.42
N GLY A 301 -11.48 2.16 -25.39
CA GLY A 301 -12.56 2.96 -25.99
C GLY A 301 -13.93 2.70 -25.36
N LEU A 302 -13.98 2.28 -24.09
CA LEU A 302 -15.23 1.94 -23.41
C LEU A 302 -16.06 3.20 -23.15
N ALA A 303 -17.37 3.13 -23.42
CA ALA A 303 -18.28 4.24 -23.13
C ALA A 303 -18.33 4.52 -21.62
N VAL A 304 -18.04 5.77 -21.23
CA VAL A 304 -18.12 6.22 -19.84
C VAL A 304 -19.52 6.74 -19.56
N GLY A 305 -20.28 6.01 -18.73
CA GLY A 305 -21.54 6.51 -18.23
C GLY A 305 -21.36 7.76 -17.36
N TRP A 306 -22.39 8.60 -17.26
CA TRP A 306 -22.34 9.83 -16.47
C TRP A 306 -21.99 9.55 -14.99
N MET A 307 -22.46 8.43 -14.43
CA MET A 307 -22.14 7.99 -13.07
C MET A 307 -20.66 7.69 -12.92
N ASN A 308 -20.08 6.98 -13.90
CA ASN A 308 -18.66 6.64 -13.87
C ASN A 308 -17.79 7.91 -13.92
N GLY A 309 -18.15 8.86 -14.79
CA GLY A 309 -17.50 10.16 -14.89
C GLY A 309 -17.57 10.96 -13.60
N LEU A 310 -18.77 11.07 -12.99
CA LEU A 310 -18.96 11.73 -11.70
C LEU A 310 -18.09 11.10 -10.61
N GLY A 311 -18.06 9.76 -10.54
CA GLY A 311 -17.26 9.04 -9.56
C GLY A 311 -15.76 9.25 -9.69
N ILE A 312 -15.25 9.31 -10.93
CA ILE A 312 -13.87 9.67 -11.22
C ILE A 312 -13.56 11.05 -10.66
N CYS A 313 -14.37 12.06 -10.99
CA CYS A 313 -14.18 13.43 -10.53
C CYS A 313 -14.23 13.54 -8.98
N LEU A 314 -15.22 12.91 -8.35
CA LEU A 314 -15.37 12.91 -6.89
C LEU A 314 -14.16 12.30 -6.18
N THR A 315 -13.63 11.18 -6.70
CA THR A 315 -12.49 10.52 -6.08
C THR A 315 -11.22 11.36 -6.19
N LEU A 316 -10.98 11.97 -7.35
CA LEU A 316 -9.81 12.83 -7.57
C LEU A 316 -9.91 14.11 -6.73
N ALA A 317 -11.07 14.76 -6.69
CA ALA A 317 -11.31 15.95 -5.87
C ALA A 317 -11.17 15.65 -4.37
N GLY A 318 -11.74 14.53 -3.90
CA GLY A 318 -11.60 14.08 -2.52
C GLY A 318 -10.16 13.75 -2.16
N GLY A 319 -9.43 13.11 -3.08
CA GLY A 319 -8.00 12.82 -2.93
C GLY A 319 -7.15 14.07 -2.86
N ALA A 320 -7.45 15.08 -3.69
CA ALA A 320 -6.80 16.38 -3.67
C ALA A 320 -7.12 17.17 -2.39
N TRP A 321 -8.34 17.08 -1.87
CA TRP A 321 -8.70 17.70 -0.57
C TRP A 321 -8.04 16.97 0.61
N TYR A 322 -7.82 15.66 0.50
CA TYR A 322 -7.09 14.91 1.52
C TYR A 322 -5.60 15.30 1.61
N ALA A 323 -4.98 15.62 0.46
CA ALA A 323 -3.56 15.91 0.32
C ALA A 323 -3.16 17.26 0.91
#